data_AF-A0A382P287-F1
#
_entry.id   AF-A0A382P287-F1
#
_cell.length_a   1.000
_cell.length_b   1.000
_cell.length_c   1.000
_cell.angle_alpha   90.00
_cell.angle_beta   90.00
_cell.angle_gamma   90.00
#
_symmetry.space_group_name_H-M   'P 1'
#
loop_
_entity.id
_entity.type
_entity.pdbx_description
1 polymer ?
#
loop_
_entity_poly.entity_id
_entity_poly.type
_entity_poly.pdbx_seq_one_letter_code
_entity_poly.pdbx_strand_id
1 'polypeptide(L)' 'MSDNNTFNLVGDIGATNARLSLVPLNSSDLTSIKKLPCNDFETFQDAISFYLSSFPEAKIHSA' A
#
# COMPACT_ATOMS: atom_id res chain seq x y z
N MET A 1 13.31 20.83 1.44
CA MET A 1 11.94 20.40 1.76
C MET A 1 12.02 18.98 2.29
N SER A 2 11.43 18.68 3.44
CA SER A 2 11.20 17.29 3.84
C SER A 2 10.16 16.73 2.90
N ASP A 3 10.49 15.69 2.12
CA ASP A 3 9.53 14.98 1.27
C ASP A 3 8.57 14.17 2.18
N ASN A 4 7.63 14.87 2.81
CA ASN A 4 6.67 14.33 3.78
C ASN A 4 5.61 13.40 3.15
N ASN A 5 5.69 13.14 1.84
CA ASN A 5 4.74 12.31 1.12
C ASN A 5 5.39 11.11 0.42
N THR A 6 6.59 10.73 0.87
CA THR A 6 7.29 9.56 0.37
C THR A 6 7.14 8.40 1.34
N PHE A 7 6.67 7.26 0.82
CA PHE A 7 6.29 6.09 1.62
C PHE A 7 6.91 4.82 1.07
N ASN A 8 7.09 3.86 1.96
CA ASN A 8 7.24 2.45 1.60
C ASN A 8 5.83 1.85 1.56
N LEU A 9 5.50 1.15 0.47
CA LEU A 9 4.33 0.28 0.43
C LEU A 9 4.73 -1.04 1.09
N VAL A 10 3.95 -1.49 2.06
CA VAL A 10 4.15 -2.79 2.70
C VAL A 10 2.89 -3.63 2.58
N GLY A 11 3.08 -4.93 2.41
CA GLY A 11 2.00 -5.88 2.21
C GLY A 11 2.17 -7.15 3.03
N ASP A 12 1.07 -7.60 3.65
CA ASP A 12 0.91 -8.96 4.16
C ASP A 12 -0.06 -9.70 3.22
N ILE A 13 0.45 -10.71 2.51
CA ILE A 13 -0.28 -11.40 1.45
C ILE A 13 -0.62 -12.80 1.93
N GLY A 14 -1.91 -13.04 2.16
CA GLY A 14 -2.46 -14.36 2.44
C GLY A 14 -3.18 -14.96 1.23
N ALA A 15 -3.63 -16.21 1.36
CA ALA A 15 -4.38 -16.88 0.31
C ALA A 15 -5.74 -16.22 0.02
N THR A 16 -6.44 -15.73 1.05
CA THR A 16 -7.80 -15.18 0.92
C THR A 16 -7.84 -13.65 0.90
N ASN A 17 -6.89 -13.00 1.55
CA ASN A 17 -6.84 -11.56 1.65
C ASN A 17 -5.40 -11.07 1.59
N ALA A 18 -5.20 -9.93 0.94
CA ALA A 18 -4.02 -9.10 1.11
C ALA A 18 -4.33 -7.95 2.08
N ARG A 19 -3.31 -7.48 2.80
CA ARG A 19 -3.37 -6.27 3.60
C ARG A 19 -2.24 -5.35 3.16
N LEU A 20 -2.58 -4.14 2.72
CA LEU A 20 -1.62 -3.13 2.28
C LEU A 20 -1.62 -1.93 3.23
N SER A 21 -0.46 -1.28 3.38
CA SER A 21 -0.28 -0.09 4.21
C SER A 21 0.84 0.80 3.64
N LEU A 22 0.73 2.10 3.88
CA LEU A 22 1.81 3.06 3.61
C LEU A 22 2.59 3.33 4.90
N VAL A 23 3.91 3.29 4.81
CA VAL A 23 4.83 3.60 5.92
C VAL A 23 5.69 4.80 5.52
N PRO A 24 5.63 5.94 6.23
CA PRO A 24 6.53 7.06 5.96
C PRO A 24 8.00 6.63 6.08
N LEU A 25 8.89 7.13 5.21
CA LEU A 25 10.29 6.68 5.16
C LEU A 25 11.06 6.69 6.48
N ASN A 26 10.73 7.60 7.39
CA ASN A 26 11.41 7.78 8.67
C ASN A 26 10.57 7.27 9.86
N SER A 27 9.60 6.38 9.61
CA SER A 27 8.73 5.82 10.64
C SER A 27 8.59 4.31 10.46
N SER A 28 8.08 3.64 11.50
CA SER A 28 7.59 2.26 11.45
C SER A 28 6.07 2.19 11.62
N ASP A 29 5.40 3.33 11.64
CA ASP A 29 3.95 3.43 11.80
C ASP A 29 3.26 2.99 10.52
N LEU A 30 2.44 1.94 10.64
CA LEU A 30 1.54 1.50 9.59
C LEU A 30 0.37 2.48 9.47
N THR A 31 0.31 3.19 8.35
CA THR A 31 -0.80 4.11 8.06
C THR A 31 -1.67 3.58 6.93
N SER A 32 -2.92 4.04 6.88
CA SER A 32 -3.83 3.75 5.76
C SER A 32 -4.01 2.24 5.47
N ILE A 33 -4.03 1.40 6.51
CA ILE A 33 -4.15 -0.05 6.35
C ILE A 33 -5.46 -0.39 5.63
N LYS A 34 -5.39 -1.18 4.57
CA LYS A 34 -6.56 -1.70 3.85
C LYS A 34 -6.44 -3.20 3.66
N LYS A 35 -7.51 -3.91 4.04
CA LYS A 35 -7.68 -5.34 3.74
C LYS A 35 -8.43 -5.48 2.41
N LEU A 36 -7.89 -6.29 1.52
CA LEU A 36 -8.36 -6.52 0.16
C LEU A 36 -8.62 -8.02 -0.02
N PRO A 37 -9.86 -8.46 -0.26
CA PRO A 37 -10.13 -9.85 -0.64
C PRO A 37 -9.43 -10.19 -1.95
N CYS A 38 -8.69 -11.30 -2.00
CA CYS A 38 -7.89 -11.64 -3.18
C CYS A 38 -8.77 -11.95 -4.40
N ASN A 39 -9.96 -12.49 -4.19
CA ASN A 39 -10.90 -12.83 -5.27
C ASN A 39 -11.54 -11.61 -5.95
N ASP A 40 -11.36 -10.40 -5.40
CA ASP A 40 -11.85 -9.16 -6.01
C ASP A 40 -10.91 -8.64 -7.12
N PHE A 41 -9.73 -9.27 -7.28
CA PHE A 41 -8.69 -8.85 -8.20
C PHE A 41 -8.16 -10.03 -9.01
N GLU A 42 -7.93 -9.84 -10.31
CA GLU A 42 -7.36 -10.88 -11.18
C GLU A 42 -5.89 -11.12 -10.85
N THR A 43 -5.14 -10.03 -10.60
CA THR A 43 -3.74 -10.09 -10.20
C THR A 43 -3.49 -9.30 -8.91
N PHE A 44 -2.37 -9.58 -8.25
CA PHE A 44 -1.97 -8.80 -7.09
C PHE A 44 -1.62 -7.34 -7.45
N GLN A 45 -1.11 -7.11 -8.66
CA GLN A 45 -0.82 -5.79 -9.20
C GLN A 45 -2.08 -4.93 -9.34
N ASP A 46 -3.23 -5.54 -9.66
CA ASP A 46 -4.51 -4.84 -9.69
C ASP A 46 -4.93 -4.39 -8.29
N ALA A 47 -4.70 -5.24 -7.28
CA ALA A 47 -4.97 -4.91 -5.88
C ALA A 47 -4.07 -3.75 -5.38
N ILE A 48 -2.78 -3.74 -5.74
CA ILE A 48 -1.86 -2.64 -5.45
C ILE A 48 -2.33 -1.35 -6.14
N SER A 49 -2.64 -1.42 -7.43
CA SER A 49 -3.08 -0.25 -8.21
C SER A 49 -4.37 0.34 -7.65
N PHE A 50 -5.33 -0.53 -7.30
CA PHE A 50 -6.56 -0.14 -6.63
C PHE A 50 -6.30 0.55 -5.28
N TYR A 51 -5.40 0.00 -4.46
CA TYR A 51 -5.03 0.61 -3.19
C TYR A 51 -4.40 2.00 -3.37
N LEU A 52 -3.41 2.13 -4.25
CA LEU A 52 -2.69 3.38 -4.49
C LEU A 52 -3.56 4.45 -5.16
N SER A 53 -4.61 4.07 -5.89
CA SER A 53 -5.58 5.03 -6.47
C SER A 53 -6.28 5.90 -5.41
N SER A 54 -6.33 5.44 -4.15
CA SER A 54 -6.88 6.21 -3.03
C SER A 54 -5.90 7.28 -2.49
N PHE A 55 -4.64 7.27 -2.96
CA PHE A 55 -3.55 8.14 -2.49
C PHE A 55 -2.76 8.74 -3.67
N PRO A 56 -3.39 9.53 -4.55
CA PRO A 56 -2.78 10.01 -5.79
C PRO A 56 -1.50 10.83 -5.60
N GLU A 57 -1.35 11.48 -4.45
CA GLU A 57 -0.17 12.29 -4.14
C GLU A 57 0.99 11.48 -3.56
N ALA A 58 0.76 10.24 -3.12
CA ALA A 58 1.76 9.42 -2.43
C ALA A 58 2.89 9.01 -3.38
N LYS A 59 4.13 9.31 -3.01
CA LYS A 59 5.32 8.86 -3.73
C LYS A 59 5.83 7.56 -3.13
N ILE A 60 5.83 6.49 -3.90
CA ILE A 60 6.32 5.19 -3.44
C ILE A 60 7.83 5.12 -3.64
N HIS A 61 8.57 4.96 -2.54
CA HIS A 61 10.02 4.77 -2.55
C HIS A 61 10.40 3.32 -2.82
N SER A 62 9.74 2.40 -2.13
CA SER A 62 9.88 0.95 -2.32
C SER A 62 8.53 0.27 -2.10
N ALA A 63 8.35 -0.89 -2.72
CA ALA A 63 7.18 -1.75 -2.63
C ALA A 63 7.62 -3.22 -2.61
#